data_AF-A0A6C0IPK8-F1
#
_entry.id   AF-A0A6C0IPK8-F1
#
_cell.length_a   1.000
_cell.length_b   1.000
_cell.length_c   1.000
_cell.angle_alpha   90.00
_cell.angle_beta   90.00
_cell.angle_gamma   90.00
#
_symmetry.space_group_name_H-M   'P 1'
#
loop_
_entity.id
_entity.type
_entity.pdbx_description
1 polymer ?
#
loop_
_entity_poly.entity_id
_entity_poly.type
_entity_poly.pdbx_seq_one_letter_code
_entity_poly.pdbx_strand_id
1 'polypeptide(L)'
;MSWATCYSGSNNIHHSAPALMSDERIFTSYQSACDLNKSVREQEGITSNYTYRQYLQNNALSIINENTKSAASCSNRPCLNSNGGNTNKYMFDSCSDRTQPFGYESSDLKNMYLSSKILNGNLSGPIITQEELLIKKSARN
;
A
#
# COMPACT_ATOMS: atom_id res chain seq x y z
N MET A 1 17.20 6.48 -22.02
CA MET A 1 16.07 5.91 -21.25
C MET A 1 14.80 6.22 -22.03
N SER A 2 14.22 5.21 -22.67
CA SER A 2 13.03 5.34 -23.52
C SER A 2 11.78 5.39 -22.64
N TRP A 3 10.87 6.31 -22.94
CA TRP A 3 9.54 6.48 -22.35
C TRP A 3 8.60 5.26 -22.52
N ALA A 4 9.07 4.19 -23.20
CA ALA A 4 8.25 3.08 -23.69
C ALA A 4 8.32 1.77 -22.89
N THR A 5 8.94 1.73 -21.70
CA THR A 5 9.13 0.45 -20.96
C THR A 5 8.43 0.34 -19.61
N CYS A 6 7.66 1.35 -19.17
CA CYS A 6 6.82 1.25 -17.98
C CYS A 6 5.39 1.68 -18.34
N TYR A 7 4.57 0.72 -18.78
CA TYR A 7 3.14 0.92 -19.07
C TYR A 7 2.26 0.95 -17.81
N SER A 8 2.85 0.81 -16.61
CA SER A 8 2.15 1.00 -15.34
C SER A 8 2.28 2.46 -14.87
N GLY A 9 1.25 2.98 -14.20
CA GLY A 9 1.25 4.34 -13.67
C GLY A 9 2.54 4.67 -12.91
N SER A 10 3.22 5.73 -13.32
CA SER A 10 4.39 6.30 -12.66
C SER A 10 3.99 7.50 -11.81
N ASN A 11 4.80 7.87 -10.82
CA ASN A 11 4.58 9.11 -10.09
C ASN A 11 4.83 10.32 -11.01
N ASN A 12 3.92 11.30 -10.98
CA ASN A 12 3.95 12.51 -11.81
C ASN A 12 5.27 13.29 -11.74
N ILE A 13 5.90 13.31 -10.57
CA ILE A 13 7.13 14.08 -10.29
C ILE A 13 8.34 13.14 -10.29
N HIS A 14 8.16 11.90 -9.82
CA HIS A 14 9.23 10.91 -9.71
C HIS A 14 9.00 9.73 -10.66
N HIS A 15 9.44 9.86 -11.91
CA HIS A 15 9.22 8.81 -12.93
C HIS A 15 9.85 7.44 -12.61
N SER A 16 10.83 7.40 -11.71
CA SER A 16 11.47 6.18 -11.20
C SER A 16 10.80 5.57 -9.97
N ALA A 17 9.70 6.18 -9.51
CA ALA A 17 8.90 5.73 -8.39
C ALA A 17 7.51 5.27 -8.87
N PRO A 18 6.90 4.28 -8.21
CA PRO A 18 5.54 3.83 -8.54
C PRO A 18 4.53 4.97 -8.37
N ALA A 19 3.43 4.92 -9.12
CA ALA A 19 2.31 5.85 -8.92
C ALA A 19 1.86 5.86 -7.45
N LEU A 20 1.42 7.05 -7.00
CA LEU A 20 0.79 7.20 -5.69
C LEU A 20 -0.63 6.61 -5.78
N MET A 21 -1.09 5.94 -4.73
CA MET A 21 -2.47 5.42 -4.65
C MET A 21 -3.53 6.53 -4.70
N SER A 22 -3.15 7.77 -4.38
CA SER A 22 -3.98 8.97 -4.51
C SER A 22 -3.98 9.58 -5.90
N ASP A 23 -3.14 9.09 -6.82
CA ASP A 23 -3.16 9.50 -8.22
C ASP A 23 -4.29 8.72 -8.91
N GLU A 24 -5.21 9.41 -9.58
CA GLU A 24 -6.33 8.77 -10.28
C GLU A 24 -5.89 8.05 -11.56
N ARG A 25 -4.63 8.23 -11.99
CA ARG A 25 -4.04 7.64 -13.20
C ARG A 25 -3.40 6.27 -12.96
N ILE A 26 -3.93 5.49 -12.03
CA ILE A 26 -3.46 4.13 -11.79
C ILE A 26 -4.13 3.20 -12.80
N PHE A 27 -3.44 2.95 -13.90
CA PHE A 27 -3.77 1.82 -14.76
C PHE A 27 -3.25 0.54 -14.08
N THR A 28 -4.18 -0.20 -13.47
CA THR A 28 -3.90 -1.52 -12.92
C THR A 28 -3.98 -2.53 -14.06
N SER A 29 -2.88 -3.25 -14.29
CA SER A 29 -2.92 -4.49 -15.07
C SER A 29 -3.53 -5.58 -14.20
N TYR A 30 -4.86 -5.57 -14.07
CA TYR A 30 -5.56 -6.55 -13.25
C TYR A 30 -5.42 -7.94 -13.88
N GLN A 31 -4.66 -8.81 -13.22
CA GLN A 31 -4.61 -10.23 -13.53
C GLN A 31 -5.50 -10.96 -12.52
N SER A 32 -6.48 -11.70 -13.01
CA SER A 32 -7.38 -12.43 -12.11
C SER A 32 -6.64 -13.59 -11.45
N ALA A 33 -7.03 -13.92 -10.22
CA ALA A 33 -6.50 -15.09 -9.53
C ALA A 33 -6.79 -16.40 -10.32
N CYS A 34 -7.86 -16.42 -11.11
CA CYS A 34 -8.19 -17.55 -11.98
C CYS A 34 -7.14 -17.74 -13.08
N ASP A 35 -6.78 -16.66 -13.78
CA ASP A 35 -5.81 -16.71 -14.88
C ASP A 35 -4.41 -17.05 -14.37
N LEU A 36 -4.02 -16.50 -13.21
CA LEU A 36 -2.75 -16.83 -12.55
C LEU A 36 -2.70 -18.31 -12.16
N ASN A 37 -3.73 -18.82 -11.50
CA ASN A 37 -3.77 -20.23 -11.10
C ASN A 37 -3.80 -21.17 -12.31
N LYS A 38 -4.49 -20.78 -13.38
CA LYS A 38 -4.50 -21.53 -14.64
C LYS A 38 -3.11 -21.56 -15.27
N SER A 39 -2.43 -20.41 -15.36
CA SER A 39 -1.06 -20.31 -15.87
C SER A 39 -0.09 -21.20 -15.08
N VAL A 40 -0.13 -21.15 -13.74
CA VAL A 40 0.73 -22.01 -12.89
C VAL A 40 0.45 -23.49 -13.13
N ARG A 41 -0.83 -23.88 -13.25
CA ARG A 41 -1.20 -25.26 -13.54
C ARG A 41 -0.74 -25.72 -14.92
N GLU A 42 -0.83 -24.87 -15.94
CA GLU A 42 -0.39 -25.16 -17.30
C GLU A 42 1.13 -25.27 -17.39
N GLN A 43 1.87 -24.36 -16.74
CA GLN A 43 3.34 -24.35 -16.71
C GLN A 43 3.91 -25.60 -16.05
N GLU A 44 3.29 -26.05 -14.96
CA GLU A 44 3.75 -27.20 -14.17
C GLU A 44 3.06 -28.53 -14.56
N GLY A 45 2.19 -28.52 -15.58
CA GLY A 45 1.48 -29.71 -16.05
C GLY A 45 0.51 -30.32 -15.03
N ILE A 46 -0.05 -29.52 -14.12
CA ILE A 46 -0.86 -29.98 -12.99
C ILE A 46 -2.33 -30.14 -13.37
N THR A 47 -2.75 -31.39 -13.54
CA THR A 47 -4.13 -31.74 -13.91
C THR A 47 -5.08 -31.81 -12.70
N SER A 48 -4.63 -32.35 -11.57
CA SER A 48 -5.46 -32.59 -10.37
C SER A 48 -5.39 -31.46 -9.35
N ASN A 49 -6.52 -31.19 -8.70
CA ASN A 49 -6.59 -30.21 -7.61
C ASN A 49 -5.77 -30.61 -6.38
N TYR A 50 -5.61 -31.92 -6.14
CA TYR A 50 -4.80 -32.41 -5.02
C TYR A 50 -3.32 -32.10 -5.23
N THR A 51 -2.79 -32.41 -6.42
CA THR A 51 -1.39 -32.14 -6.78
C THR A 51 -1.11 -30.65 -6.82
N TYR A 52 -2.09 -29.82 -7.24
CA TYR A 52 -1.97 -28.36 -7.17
C TYR A 52 -1.79 -27.84 -5.74
N ARG A 53 -2.59 -28.34 -4.79
CA ARG A 53 -2.44 -27.95 -3.38
C ARG A 53 -1.08 -28.37 -2.80
N GLN A 54 -0.62 -29.57 -3.13
CA GLN A 54 0.69 -30.05 -2.70
C GLN A 54 1.83 -29.21 -3.28
N TYR A 55 1.73 -28.84 -4.57
CA TYR A 55 2.69 -27.95 -5.21
C TYR A 55 2.77 -26.60 -4.50
N LEU A 56 1.62 -25.98 -4.20
CA LEU A 56 1.58 -24.70 -3.49
C LEU A 56 2.19 -24.80 -2.10
N GLN A 57 1.95 -25.88 -1.36
CA GLN A 57 2.53 -26.06 -0.03
C GLN A 57 4.05 -26.22 -0.09
N ASN A 58 4.54 -27.05 -1.01
CA ASN A 58 5.97 -27.32 -1.14
C ASN A 58 6.75 -26.12 -1.69
N ASN A 59 6.13 -25.30 -2.54
CA ASN A 59 6.78 -24.17 -3.20
C ASN A 59 6.34 -22.80 -2.66
N ALA A 60 5.56 -22.75 -1.57
CA ALA A 60 4.97 -21.51 -1.04
C ALA A 60 6.00 -20.39 -0.85
N LEU A 61 7.12 -20.71 -0.20
CA LEU A 61 8.18 -19.73 0.08
C LEU A 61 8.84 -19.20 -1.20
N SER A 62 9.03 -20.06 -2.19
CA SER A 62 9.59 -19.68 -3.49
C SER A 62 8.64 -18.73 -4.23
N ILE A 63 7.36 -19.10 -4.32
CA ILE A 63 6.32 -18.29 -4.97
C ILE A 63 6.22 -16.91 -4.30
N ILE A 64 6.21 -16.87 -2.96
CA ILE A 64 6.18 -15.61 -2.21
C ILE A 64 7.41 -14.76 -2.55
N ASN A 65 8.61 -15.34 -2.57
CA ASN A 65 9.84 -14.62 -2.86
C ASN A 65 9.89 -14.09 -4.31
N GLU A 66 9.43 -14.87 -5.29
CA GLU A 66 9.38 -14.40 -6.68
C GLU A 66 8.32 -13.30 -6.86
N ASN A 67 7.16 -13.43 -6.22
CA ASN A 67 6.14 -12.38 -6.23
C ASN A 67 6.65 -11.08 -5.58
N THR A 68 7.38 -11.17 -4.47
CA THR A 68 7.95 -9.99 -3.81
C THR A 68 9.06 -9.35 -4.63
N LYS A 69 9.94 -10.14 -5.27
CA LYS A 69 10.96 -9.63 -6.21
C LYS A 69 10.32 -8.94 -7.41
N SER A 70 9.30 -9.55 -8.01
CA SER A 70 8.56 -8.98 -9.13
C SER A 70 7.93 -7.64 -8.73
N ALA A 71 7.28 -7.56 -7.57
CA ALA A 71 6.72 -6.32 -7.04
C ALA A 71 7.80 -5.25 -6.74
N ALA A 72 8.96 -5.66 -6.23
CA ALA A 72 10.07 -4.76 -5.93
C ALA A 72 10.81 -4.24 -7.17
N SER A 73 10.76 -4.98 -8.30
CA SER A 73 11.46 -4.63 -9.54
C SER A 73 11.04 -3.28 -10.15
N CYS A 74 9.84 -2.79 -9.82
CA CYS A 74 9.32 -1.49 -10.25
C CYS A 74 9.81 -0.31 -9.40
N SER A 75 10.65 -0.57 -8.38
CA SER A 75 11.20 0.47 -7.51
C SER A 75 12.72 0.56 -7.67
N ASN A 76 13.23 1.76 -7.96
CA ASN A 76 14.68 2.01 -8.07
C ASN A 76 15.45 1.83 -6.74
N ARG A 77 14.76 1.51 -5.65
CA ARG A 77 15.36 1.20 -4.35
C ARG A 77 14.70 -0.07 -3.83
N PRO A 78 15.34 -1.25 -3.98
CA PRO A 78 14.86 -2.43 -3.29
C PRO A 78 14.80 -2.08 -1.80
N CYS A 79 13.71 -2.47 -1.15
CA CYS A 79 13.51 -2.39 0.30
C CYS A 79 14.49 -3.35 0.98
N LEU A 80 15.79 -3.15 0.77
CA LEU A 80 16.84 -3.94 1.38
C LEU A 80 16.83 -3.58 2.85
N ASN A 81 16.40 -4.56 3.64
CA ASN A 81 16.63 -4.72 5.07
C ASN A 81 17.21 -3.45 5.70
N SER A 82 16.35 -2.61 6.27
CA SER A 82 16.86 -1.69 7.27
C SER A 82 17.40 -2.58 8.37
N ASN A 83 18.72 -2.79 8.38
CA ASN A 83 19.41 -3.12 9.61
C ASN A 83 18.80 -2.19 10.67
N GLY A 84 18.23 -2.77 11.71
CA GLY A 84 17.58 -2.06 12.82
C GLY A 84 18.59 -1.25 13.63
N GLY A 85 19.40 -0.44 12.95
CA GLY A 85 20.22 0.57 13.55
C GLY A 85 19.30 1.56 14.22
N ASN A 86 19.65 1.92 15.44
CA ASN A 86 19.00 2.95 16.21
C ASN A 86 19.06 4.24 15.40
N THR A 87 18.02 4.50 14.61
CA THR A 87 17.96 5.72 13.81
C THR A 87 17.61 6.79 14.81
N ASN A 88 18.55 7.66 15.18
CA ASN A 88 18.35 8.83 16.05
C ASN A 88 17.36 9.84 15.41
N LYS A 89 16.18 9.36 14.98
CA LYS A 89 15.13 10.08 14.29
C LYS A 89 14.21 10.64 15.35
N TYR A 90 13.88 11.91 15.19
CA TYR A 90 12.92 12.57 16.05
C TYR A 90 11.51 11.96 15.86
N MET A 91 10.89 11.63 16.99
CA MET A 91 9.56 11.02 17.11
C MET A 91 8.64 12.04 17.78
N PHE A 92 7.43 12.20 17.24
CA PHE A 92 6.40 13.07 17.81
C PHE A 92 5.71 12.37 18.98
N ASP A 93 5.36 13.11 20.03
CA ASP A 93 4.75 12.55 21.24
C ASP A 93 3.25 12.23 21.04
N SER A 94 2.55 13.00 20.19
CA SER A 94 1.12 12.84 19.95
C SER A 94 0.70 13.32 18.55
N CYS A 95 -0.53 13.01 18.13
CA CYS A 95 -1.09 13.51 16.85
C CYS A 95 -1.27 15.03 16.82
N SER A 96 -1.30 15.68 17.99
CA SER A 96 -1.39 17.13 18.16
C SER A 96 -0.02 17.81 18.29
N ASP A 97 1.05 17.03 18.45
CA ASP A 97 2.40 17.55 18.60
C ASP A 97 2.91 18.12 17.27
N ARG A 98 3.31 19.40 17.30
CA ARG A 98 3.87 20.13 16.17
C ARG A 98 5.33 20.52 16.41
N THR A 99 5.92 20.06 17.50
CA THR A 99 7.32 20.32 17.79
C THR A 99 8.18 19.52 16.80
N GLN A 100 9.27 20.13 16.35
CA GLN A 100 10.26 19.47 15.50
C GLN A 100 11.61 20.16 15.69
N PRO A 101 12.73 19.42 15.65
CA PRO A 101 14.05 20.02 15.77
C PRO A 101 14.34 20.93 14.57
N PHE A 102 15.26 21.87 14.76
CA PHE A 102 15.73 22.71 13.65
C PHE A 102 16.32 21.84 12.53
N GLY A 103 15.93 22.10 11.28
CA GLY A 103 16.38 21.31 10.13
C GLY A 103 15.74 19.92 10.02
N TYR A 104 14.60 19.68 10.67
CA TYR A 104 13.92 18.39 10.59
C TYR A 104 13.63 17.96 9.14
N GLU A 105 13.98 16.73 8.81
CA GLU A 105 13.82 16.22 7.45
C GLU A 105 12.34 16.06 7.09
N SER A 106 11.91 16.75 6.04
CA SER A 106 10.59 16.63 5.44
C SER A 106 10.69 15.97 4.07
N SER A 107 9.68 15.16 3.73
CA SER A 107 9.52 14.57 2.40
C SER A 107 8.04 14.57 2.06
N ASP A 108 7.70 14.56 0.77
CA ASP A 108 6.31 14.62 0.31
C ASP A 108 5.46 13.48 0.90
N LEU A 109 6.00 12.25 0.90
CA LEU A 109 5.38 11.08 1.50
C LEU A 109 5.15 11.25 3.00
N LYS A 110 6.13 11.80 3.72
CA LYS A 110 6.03 12.05 5.16
C LYS A 110 4.99 13.11 5.46
N ASN A 111 4.97 14.20 4.71
CA ASN A 111 4.00 15.28 4.88
C ASN A 111 2.58 14.79 4.60
N MET A 112 2.40 13.99 3.54
CA MET A 112 1.11 13.35 3.21
C MET A 112 0.64 12.41 4.32
N TYR A 113 1.54 11.59 4.85
CA TYR A 113 1.24 10.69 5.97
C TYR A 113 0.85 11.46 7.24
N LEU A 114 1.68 12.43 7.66
CA LEU A 114 1.44 13.23 8.86
C LEU A 114 0.12 13.99 8.77
N SER A 115 -0.15 14.63 7.62
CA SER A 115 -1.42 15.33 7.36
C SER A 115 -2.63 14.39 7.51
N SER A 116 -2.55 13.19 6.92
CA SER A 116 -3.61 12.18 7.02
C SER A 116 -3.83 11.71 8.46
N LYS A 117 -2.76 11.52 9.25
CA LYS A 117 -2.85 11.13 10.66
C LYS A 117 -3.43 12.23 11.53
N ILE A 118 -3.04 13.49 11.30
CA ILE A 118 -3.63 14.64 11.99
C ILE A 118 -5.13 14.75 11.68
N LEU A 119 -5.52 14.60 10.41
CA LEU A 119 -6.92 14.67 10.00
C LEU A 119 -7.74 13.54 10.63
N ASN A 120 -7.20 12.32 10.67
CA ASN A 120 -7.83 11.19 11.36
C ASN A 120 -7.91 11.39 12.88
N GLY A 121 -6.89 11.99 13.50
CA GLY A 121 -6.90 12.33 14.93
C GLY A 121 -7.92 13.43 15.26
N ASN A 122 -8.25 14.28 14.30
CA ASN A 122 -9.28 15.31 14.39
C ASN A 122 -10.69 14.80 14.01
N LEU A 123 -10.86 13.51 13.67
CA LEU A 123 -12.17 12.93 13.44
C LEU A 123 -12.95 12.93 14.75
N SER A 124 -13.80 13.94 14.91
CA SER A 124 -14.79 14.01 15.98
C SER A 124 -16.16 13.87 15.36
N GLY A 125 -16.87 12.81 15.72
CA GLY A 125 -18.27 12.60 15.38
C GLY A 125 -19.14 12.78 16.64
N PRO A 126 -20.35 13.34 16.53
CA PRO A 126 -21.26 13.35 17.66
C PRO A 126 -21.60 11.89 18.02
N ILE A 127 -21.41 11.54 19.29
CA ILE A 127 -22.00 10.31 19.84
C ILE A 127 -23.49 10.59 19.97
N ILE A 128 -24.28 9.94 19.11
CA ILE A 128 -25.74 10.09 19.10
C ILE A 128 -26.36 8.74 19.41
N THR A 129 -27.27 8.70 20.37
CA THR A 129 -28.03 7.48 20.65
C THR A 129 -29.06 7.23 19.57
N GLN A 130 -29.60 6.02 19.51
CA GLN A 130 -30.61 5.67 18.51
C GLN A 130 -31.87 6.55 18.69
N GLU A 131 -32.30 6.82 19.93
CA GLU A 131 -33.41 7.72 20.19
C GLU A 131 -33.14 9.16 19.73
N GLU A 132 -31.95 9.69 20.01
CA GLU A 132 -31.58 11.07 19.65
C GLU A 132 -31.46 11.23 18.12
N LEU A 133 -31.01 10.18 17.41
CA LEU A 133 -31.02 10.11 15.96
C LEU A 133 -32.44 10.16 15.39
N LEU A 134 -33.36 9.37 15.97
CA LEU A 134 -34.76 9.32 15.54
C LEU A 134 -35.47 10.66 15.77
N ILE A 135 -35.22 11.32 16.90
CA ILE A 135 -35.73 12.67 17.19
C ILE A 135 -35.19 13.68 16.17
N LYS A 136 -33.88 13.70 15.90
CA LYS A 136 -33.29 14.58 14.88
C LYS A 136 -33.85 14.35 13.48
N LYS A 137 -34.14 13.09 13.11
CA LYS A 137 -34.78 12.76 11.83
C LYS A 137 -36.22 13.25 11.77
N SER A 138 -36.97 13.10 12.86
CA SER A 138 -38.36 13.56 12.94
C SER A 138 -38.48 15.09 12.90
N ALA A 139 -37.51 15.82 13.47
CA ALA A 139 -37.50 17.28 13.53
C ALA A 139 -37.07 17.97 12.21
N ARG A 140 -36.71 17.20 11.17
CA ARG A 140 -36.30 17.71 9.85
C ARG A 140 -37.42 17.72 8.80
N ASN A 141 -38.62 17.27 9.17
CA ASN A 141 -39.86 17.47 8.39
C ASN A 141 -40.61 18.68 8.93
#